data_AF-A0A953IQS5-F1
#
_entry.id   AF-A0A953IQS5-F1
#
_cell.length_a   1.000
_cell.length_b   1.000
_cell.length_c   1.000
_cell.angle_alpha   90.00
_cell.angle_beta   90.00
_cell.angle_gamma   90.00
#
_symmetry.space_group_name_H-M   'P 1'
#
loop_
_entity.id
_entity.type
_entity.pdbx_description
1 polymer ?
#
loop_
_entity_poly.entity_id
_entity_poly.type
_entity_poly.pdbx_seq_one_letter_code
_entity_poly.pdbx_strand_id
1 'polypeptide(L)'
;GRHGLQALAQVIERWIAHVLAVEVTVEPLVEMRDVNLTWYVGLDAEGTRIGNTLWNGDEIDDTDRTRVIGLFKLTFRDPDVVIDKVGKEPVFLILAMNADKILRMKPQNIVTGLPIRHLEAVT
;
A
#
# COMPACT_ATOMS: atom_id res chain seq x y z
N GLY A 1 -6.22 -11.15 -14.84
CA GLY A 1 -5.23 -10.31 -14.12
C GLY A 1 -5.80 -8.95 -13.74
N ARG A 2 -5.80 -7.97 -14.66
CA ARG A 2 -6.12 -6.56 -14.35
C ARG A 2 -7.51 -6.31 -13.73
N HIS A 3 -8.56 -6.99 -14.20
CA HIS A 3 -9.90 -6.83 -13.60
C HIS A 3 -9.95 -7.25 -12.13
N GLY A 4 -9.19 -8.28 -11.73
CA GLY A 4 -9.13 -8.73 -10.34
C GLY A 4 -8.40 -7.72 -9.45
N LEU A 5 -7.28 -7.17 -9.92
CA LEU A 5 -6.57 -6.11 -9.20
C LEU A 5 -7.40 -4.82 -9.12
N GLN A 6 -8.13 -4.46 -10.18
CA GLN A 6 -9.04 -3.32 -10.14
C GLN A 6 -10.16 -3.52 -9.11
N ALA A 7 -10.76 -4.72 -9.05
CA ALA A 7 -11.78 -5.02 -8.05
C ALA A 7 -11.21 -4.99 -6.62
N LEU A 8 -9.99 -5.51 -6.42
CA LEU A 8 -9.32 -5.44 -5.12
C LEU A 8 -9.01 -4.00 -4.72
N ALA A 9 -8.59 -3.14 -5.65
CA ALA A 9 -8.38 -1.72 -5.40
C ALA A 9 -9.66 -1.05 -4.90
N GLN A 10 -10.80 -1.30 -5.55
CA GLN A 10 -12.11 -0.79 -5.10
C GLN A 10 -12.52 -1.32 -3.72
N VAL A 11 -12.19 -2.58 -3.41
CA VAL A 11 -12.43 -3.14 -2.07
C VAL A 11 -11.57 -2.42 -1.03
N ILE A 12 -10.31 -2.14 -1.33
CA ILE A 12 -9.39 -1.41 -0.45
C ILE A 12 -9.91 0.01 -0.21
N GLU A 13 -10.33 0.74 -1.25
CA GLU A 13 -10.92 2.08 -1.12
C GLU A 13 -12.12 2.08 -0.15
N ARG A 14 -13.09 1.19 -0.39
CA ARG A 14 -14.29 1.09 0.45
C ARG A 14 -13.97 0.70 1.88
N TRP A 15 -13.00 -0.19 2.07
CA TRP A 15 -12.60 -0.64 3.39
C TRP A 15 -11.90 0.49 4.17
N ILE A 16 -11.02 1.26 3.53
CA ILE A 16 -10.37 2.43 4.14
C ILE A 16 -11.42 3.48 4.52
N ALA A 17 -12.34 3.80 3.61
CA ALA A 17 -13.43 4.72 3.89
C ALA A 17 -14.30 4.25 5.07
N HIS A 18 -14.57 2.94 5.16
CA HIS A 18 -15.38 2.38 6.23
C HIS A 18 -14.67 2.36 7.59
N VAL A 19 -13.40 1.94 7.65
CA VAL A 19 -12.68 1.71 8.90
C VAL A 19 -12.00 2.97 9.43
N LEU A 20 -11.53 3.84 8.54
CA LEU A 20 -10.74 5.03 8.90
C LEU A 20 -11.50 6.33 8.66
N ALA A 21 -12.69 6.30 8.04
CA ALA A 21 -13.42 7.49 7.59
C ALA A 21 -12.58 8.41 6.69
N VAL A 22 -11.65 7.83 5.91
CA VAL A 22 -10.76 8.54 4.99
C VAL A 22 -11.08 8.16 3.55
N GLU A 23 -11.27 9.16 2.70
CA GLU A 23 -11.51 8.98 1.27
C GLU A 23 -10.18 8.92 0.51
N VAL A 24 -9.97 7.81 -0.21
CA VAL A 24 -8.77 7.56 -1.02
C VAL A 24 -9.14 7.09 -2.42
N THR A 25 -8.22 7.26 -3.37
CA THR A 25 -8.26 6.58 -4.67
C THR A 25 -7.10 5.60 -4.75
N VAL A 26 -7.39 4.35 -5.14
CA VAL A 26 -6.43 3.26 -5.26
C VAL A 26 -6.41 2.77 -6.70
N GLU A 27 -5.26 2.86 -7.34
CA GLU A 27 -5.07 2.46 -8.74
C GLU A 27 -4.06 1.31 -8.84
N PRO A 28 -4.38 0.20 -9.50
CA PRO A 28 -3.39 -0.85 -9.74
C PRO A 28 -2.31 -0.34 -10.71
N LEU A 29 -1.06 -0.59 -10.37
CA LEU A 29 0.09 -0.29 -11.22
C LEU A 29 0.57 -1.55 -11.92
N VAL A 30 1.14 -1.38 -13.11
CA VAL A 30 1.78 -2.47 -13.86
C VAL A 30 3.19 -2.73 -13.31
N GLU A 31 3.87 -1.70 -12.82
CA GLU A 31 5.24 -1.73 -12.34
C GLU A 31 5.57 -0.45 -11.54
N MET A 32 6.54 -0.55 -10.61
CA MET A 32 7.22 0.63 -10.08
C MET A 32 8.44 0.91 -10.95
N ARG A 33 8.35 1.83 -11.92
CA ARG A 33 9.53 2.40 -12.59
C ARG A 33 9.66 3.86 -12.20
N ASP A 34 10.86 4.26 -11.80
CA ASP A 34 11.26 5.65 -11.56
C ASP A 34 10.35 6.43 -10.58
N VAL A 35 9.76 5.73 -9.61
CA VAL A 35 8.90 6.33 -8.59
C VAL A 35 9.71 6.65 -7.34
N ASN A 36 9.55 7.88 -6.84
CA ASN A 36 10.08 8.27 -5.54
C ASN A 36 9.24 7.58 -4.46
N LEU A 37 9.77 6.51 -3.85
CA LEU A 37 9.09 5.74 -2.81
C LEU A 37 9.07 6.53 -1.49
N THR A 38 8.18 7.52 -1.38
CA THR A 38 8.06 8.38 -0.19
C THR A 38 7.29 7.71 0.95
N TRP A 39 6.41 6.76 0.64
CA TRP A 39 5.75 5.92 1.65
C TRP A 39 5.25 4.61 1.03
N TYR A 40 5.20 3.54 1.83
CA TYR A 40 4.63 2.28 1.38
C TYR A 40 3.92 1.54 2.52
N VAL A 41 3.02 0.62 2.15
CA VAL A 41 2.36 -0.31 3.06
C VAL A 41 2.37 -1.71 2.42
N GLY A 42 2.97 -2.67 3.10
CA GLY A 42 2.82 -4.08 2.74
C GLY A 42 1.45 -4.60 3.13
N LEU A 43 0.71 -5.16 2.17
CA LEU A 43 -0.63 -5.75 2.38
C LEU A 43 -0.56 -7.17 2.94
N ASP A 44 0.63 -7.77 3.02
CA ASP A 44 0.94 -9.06 3.61
C ASP A 44 2.40 -9.08 4.10
N ALA A 45 2.86 -10.20 4.65
CA ALA A 45 4.21 -10.30 5.19
C ALA A 45 5.32 -10.13 4.13
N GLU A 46 5.13 -10.69 2.94
CA GLU A 46 6.11 -10.56 1.85
C GLU A 46 6.08 -9.15 1.27
N GLY A 47 4.90 -8.56 1.09
CA GLY A 47 4.75 -7.17 0.66
C GLY A 47 5.47 -6.19 1.60
N THR A 48 5.38 -6.43 2.92
CA THR A 48 6.12 -5.63 3.91
C THR A 48 7.63 -5.83 3.78
N ARG A 49 8.10 -7.07 3.62
CA ARG A 49 9.53 -7.37 3.47
C ARG A 49 10.11 -6.72 2.20
N ILE A 50 9.43 -6.88 1.07
CA ILE A 50 9.81 -6.28 -0.22
C ILE A 50 9.85 -4.76 -0.12
N GLY A 51 8.81 -4.15 0.47
CA GLY A 51 8.78 -2.70 0.68
C GLY A 51 9.89 -2.18 1.57
N ASN A 52 10.26 -2.90 2.64
CA ASN A 52 11.40 -2.55 3.50
C ASN A 52 12.72 -2.53 2.71
N THR A 53 12.97 -3.55 1.89
CA THR A 53 14.15 -3.62 1.03
C THR A 53 14.23 -2.41 0.11
N LEU A 54 13.14 -2.12 -0.62
CA LEU A 54 13.09 -0.97 -1.53
C LEU A 54 13.23 0.37 -0.79
N TRP A 55 12.64 0.49 0.40
CA TRP A 55 12.74 1.69 1.24
C TRP A 55 14.17 1.99 1.70
N ASN A 56 14.95 0.94 1.97
CA ASN A 56 16.36 1.08 2.36
C ASN A 56 17.28 1.38 1.16
N GLY A 57 16.74 1.43 -0.06
CA GLY A 57 17.49 1.63 -1.30
C GLY A 57 18.15 0.36 -1.83
N ASP A 58 17.81 -0.81 -1.27
CA ASP A 58 18.32 -2.10 -1.72
C ASP A 58 17.52 -2.60 -2.93
N GLU A 59 18.17 -3.39 -3.79
CA GLU A 59 17.50 -4.06 -4.91
C GLU A 59 16.82 -5.36 -4.44
N ILE A 60 15.63 -5.62 -4.98
CA ILE A 60 14.96 -6.92 -4.84
C ILE A 60 15.40 -7.87 -5.96
N ASP A 61 15.61 -9.13 -5.62
CA ASP A 61 15.98 -10.15 -6.59
C ASP A 61 14.79 -10.54 -7.50
N ASP A 62 15.07 -11.29 -8.56
CA ASP A 62 14.03 -11.72 -9.51
C ASP A 62 13.00 -12.66 -8.86
N THR A 63 13.37 -13.40 -7.80
CA THR A 63 12.42 -14.24 -7.08
C THR A 63 11.37 -13.38 -6.40
N ASP A 64 11.80 -12.32 -5.70
CA ASP A 64 10.93 -11.38 -5.02
C ASP A 64 10.06 -10.60 -6.01
N ARG A 65 10.61 -10.21 -7.16
CA ARG A 65 9.83 -9.59 -8.24
C ARG A 65 8.69 -10.50 -8.70
N THR A 66 8.95 -11.79 -8.89
CA THR A 66 7.89 -12.75 -9.31
C THR A 66 6.84 -13.03 -8.24
N ARG A 67 7.13 -12.74 -6.97
CA ARG A 67 6.18 -12.90 -5.85
C ARG A 67 5.19 -11.75 -5.76
N VAL A 68 5.49 -10.58 -6.31
CA VAL A 68 4.57 -9.44 -6.32
C VAL A 68 3.39 -9.75 -7.24
N ILE A 69 2.20 -9.87 -6.64
CA ILE A 69 0.94 -10.15 -7.34
C ILE A 69 0.21 -8.85 -7.67
N GLY A 70 0.31 -7.87 -6.78
CA GLY A 70 -0.41 -6.61 -6.89
C GLY A 70 0.43 -5.47 -6.36
N LEU A 71 0.46 -4.40 -7.13
CA LEU A 71 1.04 -3.12 -6.75
C LEU A 71 -0.03 -2.06 -6.96
N PHE A 72 -0.20 -1.18 -5.98
CA PHE A 72 -1.21 -0.14 -6.05
C PHE A 72 -0.63 1.22 -5.65
N LYS A 73 -1.12 2.27 -6.30
CA LYS A 73 -0.91 3.65 -5.92
C LYS A 73 -2.14 4.14 -5.18
N LEU A 74 -1.98 4.53 -3.92
CA LEU A 74 -3.01 5.16 -3.11
C LEU A 74 -2.75 6.66 -3.05
N THR A 75 -3.80 7.43 -3.32
CA THR A 75 -3.80 8.89 -3.20
C THR A 75 -4.93 9.31 -2.27
N PHE A 76 -4.63 10.22 -1.35
CA PHE A 76 -5.63 10.78 -0.44
C PHE A 76 -6.42 11.87 -1.15
N ARG A 77 -7.75 11.88 -0.98
CA ARG A 77 -8.59 12.95 -1.53
C ARG A 77 -8.37 14.27 -0.77
N ASP A 78 -8.24 14.18 0.54
CA ASP A 78 -7.94 15.30 1.43
C ASP A 78 -6.47 15.20 1.87
N PRO A 79 -5.59 16.13 1.49
CA PRO A 79 -4.19 16.10 1.93
C PRO A 79 -4.01 16.45 3.42
N ASP A 80 -4.99 17.11 4.06
CA ASP A 80 -4.85 17.57 5.45
C ASP A 80 -4.91 16.40 6.45
N VAL A 81 -5.51 15.27 6.06
CA VAL A 81 -5.51 14.03 6.86
C VAL A 81 -4.16 13.32 6.85
N VAL A 82 -3.22 13.73 5.99
CA VAL A 82 -1.91 13.09 5.83
C VAL A 82 -0.86 13.83 6.66
N ILE A 83 0.11 13.11 7.22
CA ILE A 83 1.24 13.72 7.92
C ILE A 83 2.08 14.60 6.96
N ASP A 84 2.62 15.70 7.49
CA ASP A 84 3.38 16.69 6.69
C ASP A 84 4.55 16.08 5.90
N LYS A 85 5.17 15.03 6.44
CA LYS A 85 6.30 14.33 5.81
C LYS A 85 5.95 13.73 4.44
N VAL A 86 4.71 13.25 4.27
CA VAL A 86 4.25 12.64 3.02
C VAL A 86 3.55 13.68 2.13
N GLY A 87 2.78 14.59 2.73
CA GLY A 87 2.11 15.66 2.00
C GLY A 87 1.19 15.12 0.90
N LYS A 88 1.48 15.48 -0.37
CA LYS A 88 0.67 15.09 -1.54
C LYS A 88 1.23 13.86 -2.29
N GLU A 89 2.33 13.29 -1.80
CA GLU A 89 2.93 12.12 -2.44
C GLU A 89 2.05 10.88 -2.27
N PRO A 90 2.01 9.98 -3.25
CA PRO A 90 1.23 8.76 -3.15
C PRO A 90 1.83 7.78 -2.15
N VAL A 91 0.97 6.93 -1.60
CA VAL A 91 1.37 5.75 -0.82
C VAL A 91 1.32 4.53 -1.71
N PHE A 92 2.38 3.72 -1.70
CA PHE A 92 2.40 2.47 -2.47
C PHE A 92 1.94 1.28 -1.64
N LEU A 93 0.99 0.50 -2.13
CA LEU A 93 0.54 -0.74 -1.49
C LEU A 93 1.12 -1.94 -2.23
N ILE A 94 1.74 -2.86 -1.50
CA ILE A 94 2.45 -4.02 -2.06
C ILE A 94 1.79 -5.30 -1.58
N LEU A 95 1.33 -6.13 -2.52
CA LEU A 95 0.72 -7.44 -2.29
C LEU A 95 1.56 -8.52 -2.96
N ALA A 96 2.02 -9.49 -2.18
CA ALA A 96 2.89 -10.56 -2.62
C ALA A 96 2.49 -11.93 -2.02
N MET A 97 2.80 -13.00 -2.74
CA MET A 97 2.63 -14.36 -2.23
C MET A 97 3.91 -14.86 -1.57
N ASN A 98 3.75 -15.78 -0.61
CA ASN A 98 4.87 -16.50 -0.04
C ASN A 98 5.46 -17.53 -1.03
N ALA A 99 6.54 -18.20 -0.63
CA ALA A 99 7.19 -19.25 -1.44
C ALA A 99 6.26 -20.40 -1.84
N ASP A 100 5.23 -20.69 -1.04
CA ASP A 100 4.21 -21.71 -1.30
C ASP A 100 3.10 -21.24 -2.27
N LYS A 101 3.24 -20.03 -2.83
CA LYS A 101 2.24 -19.38 -3.69
C LYS A 101 0.90 -19.09 -3.00
N ILE A 102 0.93 -18.92 -1.68
CA ILE A 102 -0.24 -18.57 -0.88
C ILE A 102 -0.22 -17.07 -0.60
N LEU A 103 -1.35 -16.42 -0.91
CA LEU A 103 -1.60 -15.03 -0.56
C LEU A 103 -2.30 -14.96 0.81
N ARG A 104 -1.73 -14.21 1.75
CA ARG A 104 -2.34 -13.94 3.07
C ARG A 104 -2.35 -12.45 3.38
N MET A 105 -3.38 -11.76 2.89
CA MET A 105 -3.57 -10.34 3.14
C MET A 105 -3.80 -10.07 4.64
N LYS A 106 -3.24 -8.96 5.12
CA LYS A 106 -3.34 -8.42 6.48
C LYS A 106 -3.94 -7.02 6.42
N PRO A 107 -5.28 -6.87 6.42
CA PRO A 107 -5.94 -5.57 6.37
C PRO A 107 -5.52 -4.61 7.50
N GLN A 108 -5.15 -5.15 8.66
CA GLN A 108 -4.63 -4.37 9.79
C GLN A 108 -3.40 -3.53 9.42
N ASN A 109 -2.59 -3.97 8.45
CA ASN A 109 -1.42 -3.21 8.00
C ASN A 109 -1.82 -1.88 7.35
N ILE A 110 -3.03 -1.78 6.79
CA ILE A 110 -3.57 -0.53 6.26
C ILE A 110 -3.90 0.44 7.40
N VAL A 111 -4.54 -0.04 8.48
CA VAL A 111 -4.83 0.79 9.66
C VAL A 111 -3.56 1.36 10.28
N THR A 112 -2.55 0.50 10.46
CA THR A 112 -1.33 0.86 11.19
C THR A 112 -0.26 1.50 10.30
N GLY A 113 -0.34 1.29 8.99
CA GLY A 113 0.72 1.65 8.05
C GLY A 113 0.42 2.88 7.20
N LEU A 114 -0.83 3.34 7.10
CA LEU A 114 -1.12 4.56 6.36
C LEU A 114 -0.60 5.81 7.10
N PRO A 115 -0.06 6.80 6.39
CA PRO A 115 0.50 8.03 6.98
C PRO A 115 -0.60 9.04 7.33
N ILE A 116 -1.65 8.59 8.01
CA ILE A 116 -2.76 9.43 8.45
C ILE A 116 -2.40 10.14 9.76
N ARG A 117 -2.85 11.38 9.93
CA ARG A 117 -2.84 12.04 11.22
C ARG A 117 -3.82 11.30 12.11
N HIS A 118 -3.32 10.66 13.15
CA HIS A 118 -4.20 10.23 14.23
C HIS A 118 -4.71 11.51 14.91
N LEU A 119 -6.01 11.78 14.78
CA LEU A 119 -6.68 12.65 15.74
C LEU A 119 -6.52 11.98 17.10
N GLU A 120 -5.64 12.51 17.95
CA GLU A 120 -5.74 12.23 19.38
C GLU A 120 -7.19 12.54 19.76
N ALA A 121 -7.92 11.52 20.18
CA ALA A 121 -9.21 11.74 20.80
C ALA A 121 -8.93 12.59 22.05
N VAL A 122 -9.29 13.87 21.99
CA VAL A 122 -9.39 14.68 23.19
C VAL A 122 -10.52 14.06 24.01
N THR A 123 -10.18 13.22 24.97
CA THR A 123 -10.97 12.98 26.19
C THR A 123 -10.06 12.46 27.29
#